data_AF-A0A7C7CXY1-F1
#
_entry.id   AF-A0A7C7CXY1-F1
#
_cell.length_a   1.000
_cell.length_b   1.000
_cell.length_c   1.000
_cell.angle_alpha   90.00
_cell.angle_beta   90.00
_cell.angle_gamma   90.00
#
_symmetry.space_group_name_H-M   'P 1'
#
loop_
_entity.id
_entity.type
_entity.pdbx_description
1 polymer ?
#
loop_
_entity_poly.entity_id
_entity_poly.type
_entity_poly.pdbx_seq_one_letter_code
_entity_poly.pdbx_strand_id
1 'polypeptide(L)'
;SVKNSIRNLAKRFFSDYQFIESGDRPWTINKISIDNREMWRVEGRWETKSVNKSGGGPFISYIFYDESTKRLFHLNMLLFNPDGKKLFFLREMESMVRTFSINYKKPSRISLRTIVLIASSIIMVFVFWSLWSTWKRQKRLTQSKMEKAKLSD
;
A
#
# COMPACT_ATOMS: atom_id res chain seq x y z
N SER A 1 17.30 19.72 2.54
CA SER A 1 17.54 19.27 3.94
C SER A 1 16.45 18.30 4.36
N VAL A 2 16.79 17.24 5.10
CA VAL A 2 15.87 16.23 5.65
C VAL A 2 14.70 16.90 6.40
N LYS A 3 14.99 17.97 7.16
CA LYS A 3 13.98 18.79 7.84
C LYS A 3 12.91 19.35 6.90
N ASN A 4 13.29 19.81 5.71
CA ASN A 4 12.34 20.33 4.71
C ASN A 4 11.52 19.19 4.07
N SER A 5 12.12 18.02 3.84
CA SER A 5 11.41 16.86 3.29
C SER A 5 10.37 16.32 4.28
N ILE A 6 10.76 16.18 5.55
CA ILE A 6 9.84 15.83 6.65
C ILE A 6 8.72 16.86 6.78
N ARG A 7 9.05 18.16 6.70
CA ARG A 7 8.07 19.24 6.70
C ARG A 7 7.06 19.10 5.55
N ASN A 8 7.53 18.89 4.33
CA ASN A 8 6.65 18.76 3.16
C ASN A 8 5.78 17.50 3.25
N LEU A 9 6.32 16.41 3.80
CA LEU A 9 5.57 15.19 4.08
C LEU A 9 4.44 15.48 5.10
N ALA A 10 4.77 16.10 6.24
CA ALA A 10 3.79 16.44 7.26
C ALA A 10 2.68 17.36 6.73
N LYS A 11 3.04 18.41 5.97
CA LYS A 11 2.06 19.32 5.34
C LYS A 11 1.10 18.61 4.38
N ARG A 12 1.57 17.57 3.67
CA ARG A 12 0.72 16.76 2.77
C ARG A 12 -0.25 15.86 3.53
N PHE A 13 0.20 15.24 4.62
CA PHE A 13 -0.65 14.32 5.40
C PHE A 13 -1.66 15.04 6.29
N PHE A 14 -1.35 16.25 6.75
CA PHE A 14 -2.16 17.00 7.70
C PHE A 14 -2.60 18.34 7.12
N SER A 15 -3.24 18.31 5.95
CA SER A 15 -3.75 19.52 5.30
C SER A 15 -4.73 20.30 6.18
N ASP A 16 -5.45 19.63 7.07
CA ASP A 16 -6.53 20.22 7.88
C ASP A 16 -6.04 20.72 9.23
N TYR A 17 -4.81 20.38 9.61
CA TYR A 17 -4.18 20.77 10.86
C TYR A 17 -3.08 21.80 10.61
N GLN A 18 -2.88 22.69 11.57
CA GLN A 18 -1.72 23.57 11.65
C GLN A 18 -0.80 23.05 12.74
N PHE A 19 0.46 22.79 12.38
CA PHE A 19 1.50 22.58 13.36
C PHE A 19 2.01 23.93 13.82
N ILE A 20 2.09 24.14 15.13
CA ILE A 20 2.54 25.40 15.69
C ILE A 20 4.07 25.47 15.51
N GLU A 21 4.51 26.37 14.63
CA GLU A 21 5.93 26.55 14.31
C GLU A 21 6.59 27.70 15.10
N SER A 22 5.81 28.57 15.75
CA SER A 22 6.27 29.74 16.50
C SER A 22 5.59 29.86 17.86
N GLY A 23 6.29 30.40 18.86
CA GLY A 23 5.85 30.50 20.27
C GLY A 23 6.80 29.82 21.24
N ASP A 24 6.40 29.65 22.51
CA ASP A 24 7.26 29.14 23.60
C ASP A 24 7.72 27.68 23.43
N ARG A 25 7.05 26.90 22.55
CA ARG A 25 7.41 25.49 22.27
C ARG A 25 7.26 25.18 20.77
N PRO A 26 8.24 25.55 19.93
CA PRO A 26 8.25 25.16 18.53
C PRO A 26 8.40 23.64 18.42
N TRP A 27 7.93 23.09 17.31
CA TRP A 27 8.16 21.68 17.02
C TRP A 27 9.67 21.39 16.86
N THR A 28 10.08 20.22 17.35
CA THR A 28 11.47 19.76 17.32
C THR A 28 11.62 18.56 16.42
N ILE A 29 12.82 18.38 15.87
CA ILE A 29 13.18 17.20 15.08
C ILE A 29 14.50 16.68 15.63
N ASN A 30 14.48 15.47 16.18
CA ASN A 30 15.65 14.83 16.75
C ASN A 30 15.88 13.48 16.08
N LYS A 31 17.14 13.17 15.79
CA LYS A 31 17.52 11.81 15.40
C LYS A 31 17.58 10.97 16.67
N ILE A 32 16.95 9.80 16.65
CA ILE A 32 16.91 8.87 17.76
C ILE A 32 17.20 7.46 17.28
N SER A 33 17.57 6.57 18.21
CA SER A 33 17.68 5.14 17.95
C SER A 33 16.78 4.39 18.93
N ILE A 34 15.87 3.57 18.41
CA ILE A 34 15.01 2.67 19.19
C ILE A 34 15.29 1.26 18.69
N ASP A 35 15.73 0.38 19.59
CA ASP A 35 15.98 -1.04 19.28
C ASP A 35 16.86 -1.23 18.02
N ASN A 36 17.96 -0.46 17.95
CA ASN A 36 18.91 -0.37 16.83
C ASN A 36 18.34 0.13 15.49
N ARG A 37 17.12 0.70 15.49
CA ARG A 37 16.55 1.37 14.33
C ARG A 37 16.74 2.88 14.47
N GLU A 38 17.46 3.48 13.54
CA GLU A 38 17.56 4.93 13.45
C GLU A 38 16.27 5.54 12.91
N MET A 39 15.76 6.56 13.59
CA MET A 39 14.50 7.22 13.26
C MET A 39 14.62 8.72 13.48
N TRP A 40 13.75 9.47 12.81
CA TRP A 40 13.52 10.87 13.09
C TRP A 40 12.28 11.01 13.96
N ARG A 41 12.46 11.52 15.18
CA ARG A 41 11.39 11.85 16.09
C ARG A 41 11.04 13.32 15.93
N VAL A 42 9.77 13.57 15.66
CA VAL A 42 9.20 14.89 15.49
C VAL A 42 8.19 15.11 16.59
N GLU A 43 8.30 16.21 17.33
CA GLU A 43 7.36 16.53 18.40
C GLU A 43 6.94 17.98 18.31
N GLY A 44 5.72 18.28 18.75
CA GLY A 44 5.28 19.65 18.89
C GLY A 44 3.83 19.74 19.29
N ARG A 45 3.22 20.86 18.93
CA ARG A 45 1.78 21.08 19.11
C ARG A 45 1.09 21.24 17.77
N TRP A 46 -0.15 20.76 17.71
CA TRP A 46 -1.03 20.92 16.57
C TRP A 46 -2.29 21.65 17.02
N GLU A 47 -2.89 22.39 16.09
CA GLU A 47 -4.15 23.09 16.25
C GLU A 47 -4.99 22.91 14.98
N THR A 48 -6.32 22.93 15.13
CA THR A 48 -7.23 22.92 13.98
C THR A 48 -7.20 24.28 13.30
N LYS A 49 -7.18 24.30 11.96
CA LYS A 49 -7.26 25.54 11.15
C LYS A 49 -8.58 26.32 11.29
N SER A 50 -9.64 25.65 11.72
CA SER A 50 -10.99 26.20 11.75
C SER A 50 -11.31 26.81 13.12
N VAL A 51 -11.70 28.08 13.12
CA VAL A 51 -12.11 28.84 14.32
C VAL A 51 -13.27 28.15 15.05
N ASN A 52 -14.18 27.51 14.30
CA ASN A 52 -15.37 26.85 14.84
C ASN A 52 -15.10 25.45 15.45
N LYS A 53 -13.88 24.93 15.27
CA LYS A 53 -13.42 23.66 15.86
C LYS A 53 -12.11 23.90 16.60
N SER A 54 -12.14 24.87 17.51
CA SER A 54 -11.00 25.18 18.38
C SER A 54 -10.62 23.95 19.19
N GLY A 55 -9.49 23.36 18.82
CA GLY A 55 -8.98 22.12 19.36
C GLY A 55 -7.51 21.98 18.98
N GLY A 56 -6.78 21.27 19.82
CA GLY A 56 -5.35 21.08 19.63
C GLY A 56 -4.75 20.23 20.72
N GLY A 57 -3.47 19.96 20.60
CA GLY A 57 -2.76 19.15 21.56
C GLY A 57 -1.33 18.85 21.16
N PRO A 58 -0.61 18.05 21.95
CA PRO A 58 0.69 17.57 21.57
C PRO A 58 0.55 16.58 20.41
N PHE A 59 1.55 16.57 19.53
CA PHE A 59 1.75 15.50 18.57
C PHE A 59 3.16 14.95 18.69
N ILE A 60 3.29 13.68 18.30
CA ILE A 60 4.57 13.01 18.13
C ILE A 60 4.53 12.18 16.86
N SER A 61 5.65 12.17 16.14
CA SER A 61 5.78 11.39 14.91
C SER A 61 7.14 10.73 14.83
N TYR A 62 7.16 9.53 14.29
CA TYR A 62 8.36 8.74 14.05
C TYR A 62 8.45 8.45 12.55
N ILE A 63 9.55 8.89 11.93
CA ILE A 63 9.78 8.74 10.50
C ILE A 63 11.06 7.94 10.31
N PHE A 64 10.98 6.85 9.55
CA PHE A 64 12.12 6.00 9.27
C PHE A 64 11.98 5.33 7.92
N TYR A 65 13.11 5.04 7.30
CA TYR A 65 13.17 4.32 6.03
C TYR A 65 13.59 2.89 6.31
N ASP A 66 12.82 1.93 5.80
CA ASP A 66 13.19 0.52 5.87
C ASP A 66 13.82 0.10 4.53
N GLU A 67 15.10 -0.23 4.60
CA GLU A 67 15.88 -0.61 3.42
C GLU A 67 15.46 -1.97 2.84
N SER A 68 14.92 -2.86 3.67
CA SER A 68 14.55 -4.22 3.28
C SER A 68 13.32 -4.21 2.36
N THR A 69 12.31 -3.42 2.71
CA THR A 69 11.09 -3.26 1.89
C THR A 69 11.13 -2.07 0.94
N LYS A 70 12.17 -1.23 1.02
CA LYS A 70 12.32 0.02 0.27
C LYS A 70 11.15 0.99 0.51
N ARG A 71 10.67 1.07 1.75
CA ARG A 71 9.50 1.87 2.14
C ARG A 71 9.85 2.91 3.19
N LEU A 72 9.22 4.07 3.08
CA LEU A 72 9.25 5.10 4.12
C LEU A 72 8.01 4.94 5.01
N PHE A 73 8.22 4.82 6.31
CA PHE A 73 7.16 4.75 7.30
C PHE A 73 7.08 6.08 8.06
N HIS A 74 5.85 6.51 8.31
CA HIS A 74 5.53 7.68 9.11
C HIS A 74 4.45 7.30 10.10
N LEU A 75 4.85 7.04 11.34
CA LEU A 75 3.94 6.77 12.45
C LEU A 75 3.64 8.10 13.12
N ASN A 76 2.37 8.47 13.24
CA ASN A 76 1.97 9.75 13.77
C ASN A 76 0.87 9.59 14.82
N MET A 77 1.00 10.31 15.92
CA MET A 77 -0.04 10.46 16.92
C MET A 77 -0.35 11.93 17.15
N LEU A 78 -1.61 12.30 16.90
CA LEU A 78 -2.22 13.57 17.27
C LEU A 78 -3.07 13.31 18.52
N LEU A 79 -2.67 13.87 19.68
CA LEU A 79 -3.41 13.65 20.91
C LEU A 79 -4.38 14.81 21.17
N PHE A 80 -5.68 14.54 21.13
CA PHE A 80 -6.71 15.45 21.60
C PHE A 80 -7.28 14.94 22.93
N ASN A 81 -6.85 15.54 24.04
CA ASN A 81 -7.36 15.20 25.37
C ASN A 81 -7.28 16.43 26.29
N PRO A 82 -8.28 17.34 26.26
CA PRO A 82 -8.22 18.59 27.00
C PRO A 82 -8.07 18.38 28.52
N ASP A 83 -8.83 17.43 29.10
CA ASP A 83 -8.97 17.29 30.56
C ASP A 83 -8.22 16.09 31.18
N GLY A 84 -7.59 15.24 30.35
CA GLY A 84 -6.96 14.00 30.82
C GLY A 84 -5.43 13.99 30.86
N LYS A 85 -4.88 12.94 31.48
CA LYS A 85 -3.42 12.71 31.58
C LYS A 85 -2.84 12.33 30.22
N LYS A 86 -2.12 13.28 29.60
CA LYS A 86 -1.52 13.12 28.26
C LYS A 86 -0.31 12.18 28.21
N LEU A 87 0.42 12.06 29.32
CA LEU A 87 1.66 11.27 29.39
C LEU A 87 1.45 9.76 29.13
N PHE A 88 0.30 9.22 29.52
CA PHE A 88 -0.03 7.81 29.30
C PHE A 88 -0.03 7.47 27.81
N PHE A 89 -0.74 8.26 27.00
CA PHE A 89 -0.81 8.08 25.55
C PHE A 89 0.55 8.25 24.86
N LEU A 90 1.41 9.14 25.37
CA LEU A 90 2.77 9.30 24.84
C LEU A 90 3.62 8.03 25.04
N ARG A 91 3.50 7.37 26.20
CA ARG A 91 4.18 6.08 26.48
C ARG A 91 3.60 4.93 25.66
N GLU A 92 2.29 4.94 25.47
CA GLU A 92 1.61 3.96 24.62
C GLU A 92 2.08 4.05 23.17
N MET A 93 2.20 5.26 22.62
CA MET A 93 2.76 5.47 21.28
C MET A 93 4.20 4.97 21.18
N GLU A 94 5.04 5.21 22.19
CA GLU A 94 6.40 4.65 22.19
C GLU A 94 6.37 3.11 22.15
N SER A 95 5.45 2.48 22.88
CA SER A 95 5.27 1.03 22.88
C SER A 95 4.82 0.51 21.50
N MET A 96 3.90 1.21 20.83
CA MET A 96 3.49 0.92 19.46
C MET A 96 4.66 1.02 18.48
N VAL A 97 5.52 2.03 18.64
CA VAL A 97 6.69 2.23 17.77
C VAL A 97 7.74 1.13 17.97
N ARG A 98 8.00 0.72 19.22
CA ARG A 98 8.92 -0.39 19.55
C ARG A 98 8.46 -1.72 19.00
N THR A 99 7.16 -2.00 19.11
CA THR A 99 6.55 -3.26 18.63
C THR A 99 6.27 -3.24 17.13
N PHE A 100 6.49 -2.11 16.43
CA PHE A 100 6.26 -2.00 15.01
C PHE A 100 7.21 -2.89 14.20
N SER A 101 6.63 -3.94 13.61
CA SER A 101 7.31 -4.90 12.75
C SER A 101 6.72 -4.92 11.35
N ILE A 102 7.57 -5.21 10.36
CA ILE A 102 7.19 -5.20 8.95
C ILE A 102 7.22 -6.63 8.43
N ASN A 103 6.04 -7.21 8.18
CA ASN A 103 5.91 -8.50 7.49
C ASN A 103 5.54 -8.26 6.03
N TYR A 104 6.53 -7.91 5.21
CA TYR A 104 6.32 -7.71 3.78
C TYR A 104 6.76 -8.93 2.98
N LYS A 105 5.78 -9.67 2.46
CA LYS A 105 6.03 -10.62 1.37
C LYS A 105 6.04 -9.85 0.06
N LYS A 106 7.23 -9.76 -0.56
CA LYS A 106 7.35 -9.23 -1.93
C LYS A 106 6.45 -10.07 -2.84
N PRO A 107 5.47 -9.48 -3.55
CA PRO A 107 4.64 -10.24 -4.46
C PRO A 107 5.55 -10.89 -5.50
N SER A 108 5.36 -12.19 -5.73
CA SER A 108 6.06 -12.89 -6.80
C SER A 108 5.73 -12.18 -8.11
N ARG A 109 6.71 -11.51 -8.72
CA ARG A 109 6.54 -10.98 -10.07
C ARG A 109 6.44 -12.19 -11.00
N ILE A 110 5.23 -12.52 -11.44
CA ILE A 110 5.05 -13.46 -12.54
C ILE A 110 5.75 -12.84 -13.74
N SER A 111 6.76 -13.53 -14.30
CA SER A 111 7.53 -12.99 -15.41
C SER A 111 6.63 -12.83 -16.63
N LEU A 112 6.88 -11.80 -17.46
CA LEU A 112 6.14 -11.60 -18.71
C LEU A 112 6.24 -12.84 -19.61
N ARG A 113 7.38 -13.54 -19.59
CA ARG A 113 7.59 -14.81 -20.30
C ARG A 113 6.61 -15.88 -19.83
N THR A 114 6.39 -16.00 -18.53
CA THR A 114 5.43 -16.96 -17.95
C THR A 114 4.01 -16.64 -18.39
N ILE A 115 3.61 -15.36 -18.39
CA ILE A 115 2.28 -14.93 -18.86
C ILE A 115 2.09 -15.30 -20.34
N VAL A 116 3.08 -15.00 -21.18
CA VAL A 116 3.05 -15.32 -22.61
C VAL A 116 2.96 -16.83 -22.85
N LEU A 117 3.70 -17.64 -22.08
CA LEU A 117 3.66 -19.10 -22.16
C LEU A 117 2.30 -19.69 -21.74
N ILE A 118 1.68 -19.13 -20.69
CA ILE A 118 0.34 -19.55 -20.26
C ILE A 118 -0.69 -19.16 -21.32
N ALA A 119 -0.63 -17.93 -21.82
CA ALA A 119 -1.54 -17.45 -22.86
C ALA A 119 -1.41 -18.26 -24.16
N SER A 120 -0.19 -18.58 -24.60
CA SER A 120 0.02 -19.40 -25.80
C SER A 120 -0.49 -20.83 -25.63
N SER A 121 -0.34 -21.41 -24.43
CA SER A 121 -0.88 -22.74 -24.10
C SER A 121 -2.41 -22.76 -24.17
N ILE A 122 -3.07 -21.72 -23.63
CA ILE A 122 -4.54 -21.58 -23.69
C ILE A 122 -5.01 -21.41 -25.13
N ILE A 123 -4.33 -20.57 -25.92
CA ILE A 123 -4.64 -20.35 -27.33
C ILE A 123 -4.51 -21.68 -28.12
N MET A 124 -3.46 -22.45 -27.87
CA MET A 124 -3.26 -23.76 -28.50
C MET A 124 -4.41 -24.73 -28.22
N VAL A 125 -4.88 -24.81 -26.96
CA VAL A 125 -6.04 -25.65 -26.61
C VAL A 125 -7.28 -25.23 -27.41
N PHE A 126 -7.51 -23.93 -27.56
CA PHE A 126 -8.65 -23.41 -28.32
C PHE A 126 -8.54 -23.71 -29.83
N VAL A 127 -7.35 -23.55 -30.40
CA VAL A 127 -7.06 -23.91 -31.80
C VAL A 127 -7.28 -25.39 -32.03
N PHE A 128 -6.78 -26.27 -31.15
CA PHE A 128 -6.98 -27.71 -31.24
C PHE A 128 -8.45 -28.09 -31.13
N TRP A 129 -9.20 -27.50 -30.19
CA TRP A 129 -10.62 -27.72 -30.06
C TRP A 129 -11.38 -27.30 -31.33
N SER A 130 -11.03 -26.15 -31.91
CA SER A 130 -11.60 -25.68 -33.18
C SER A 130 -11.31 -26.65 -34.34
N LEU A 131 -10.07 -27.09 -34.51
CA LEU A 131 -9.67 -28.04 -35.55
C LEU A 131 -10.38 -29.41 -35.39
N TRP A 132 -10.44 -29.94 -34.17
CA TRP A 132 -11.15 -31.18 -33.91
C TRP A 132 -12.65 -31.05 -34.18
N SER A 133 -13.26 -29.94 -33.77
CA SER A 133 -14.68 -29.67 -33.99
C SER A 133 -15.03 -29.58 -35.49
N THR A 134 -14.17 -28.93 -36.27
CA THR A 134 -14.34 -28.77 -37.72
C THR A 134 -14.13 -30.09 -38.46
N TRP A 135 -13.11 -30.87 -38.11
CA TRP A 135 -12.91 -32.22 -38.62
C TRP A 135 -14.12 -33.13 -38.32
N LYS A 136 -14.61 -33.13 -37.08
CA LYS A 136 -15.79 -33.91 -36.68
C LYS A 136 -17.05 -33.48 -37.45
N ARG A 137 -17.17 -32.20 -37.80
CA ARG A 137 -18.26 -31.68 -38.64
C ARG A 137 -18.15 -32.19 -40.08
N GLN A 138 -16.96 -32.12 -40.67
CA GLN A 138 -16.70 -32.62 -42.03
C GLN A 138 -17.02 -34.12 -42.15
N LYS A 139 -16.58 -34.93 -41.18
CA LYS A 139 -16.86 -36.38 -41.15
C LYS A 139 -18.35 -36.70 -41.13
N ARG A 140 -19.17 -35.93 -40.40
CA ARG A 140 -20.63 -36.13 -40.37
C ARG A 140 -21.27 -35.79 -41.72
N LEU A 141 -20.82 -34.72 -42.37
CA LEU A 141 -21.33 -34.32 -43.69
C LEU A 141 -21.02 -35.37 -44.76
N THR A 142 -19.80 -35.90 -44.79
CA THR A 142 -19.43 -36.94 -45.77
C THR A 142 -20.21 -38.24 -45.55
N GLN A 143 -20.41 -38.67 -44.31
CA GLN A 143 -21.26 -39.82 -44.00
C GLN A 143 -22.70 -39.60 -44.47
N SER A 144 -23.31 -38.44 -44.17
CA SER A 144 -24.68 -38.13 -44.63
C SER A 144 -24.81 -38.07 -46.16
N LYS A 145 -23.76 -37.64 -46.87
CA LYS A 145 -23.72 -37.65 -48.35
C LYS A 145 -23.65 -39.08 -48.89
N MET A 146 -22.84 -39.95 -48.29
CA MET A 146 -22.73 -41.36 -48.69
C MET A 146 -24.02 -42.14 -48.42
N GLU A 147 -24.70 -41.90 -47.30
CA GLU A 147 -25.99 -42.50 -46.99
C GLU A 147 -27.07 -42.07 -48.00
N LYS A 148 -27.14 -40.76 -48.32
CA LYS A 148 -28.07 -40.26 -49.34
C LYS A 148 -27.80 -40.84 -50.73
N ALA A 149 -26.53 -40.99 -51.12
CA ALA A 149 -26.16 -41.59 -52.40
C ALA A 149 -26.56 -43.08 -52.49
N LYS A 150 -26.45 -43.84 -51.39
CA LYS A 150 -26.89 -45.24 -51.33
C LYS A 150 -28.41 -45.44 -51.35
N LEU A 151 -29.17 -44.42 -50.98
CA LEU A 151 -30.64 -44.44 -51.01
C LEU A 151 -31.21 -44.01 -52.38
N SER A 152 -30.39 -43.44 -53.25
CA SER A 152 -30.77 -42.98 -54.59
C SER A 152 -30.40 -43.96 -55.72
N ASP A 153 -29.60 -44.99 -55.43
CA ASP A 153 -29.26 -46.11 -56.32
C ASP A 153 -30.20 -47.30 -56.03
#